data_AF-A0A182MFS4-F1
#
_entry.id   AF-A0A182MFS4-F1
#
_cell.length_a   1.000
_cell.length_b   1.000
_cell.length_c   1.000
_cell.angle_alpha   90.00
_cell.angle_beta   90.00
_cell.angle_gamma   90.00
#
_symmetry.space_group_name_H-M   'P 1'
#
loop_
_entity.id
_entity.type
_entity.pdbx_description
1 polymer ?
#
loop_
_entity_poly.entity_id
_entity_poly.type
_entity_poly.pdbx_seq_one_letter_code
_entity_poly.pdbx_strand_id
1 'polypeptide(L)'
;MLSTAREFSPCGKYCAYIAQNGKFVVHDVETSTIHQIYTPNMHLTVPCTSFAWLQIGDADMKVKKKSKKARASLVQNGANVQLMVAFGTSKGGVAFYNLATATIDRTCKGDGHTAPITAIYFNANHNPDALYTAGADGNVIEWSISQCSQQKVHHIGVEKLTCVLAHSNTILTGAKQLKLWNTEDGALGRTLTGHTSNTQLLQLVAPDADNIYVLSGSANDRNLSLWSLSNEESNTPVAAFALDDVPEYISPKMVDSKLHLTAVSRTGIVHYFVRDMGKLSVKKPYRASHTFEIAADTVSSKKQAVDRLPVLIATVQYAAQQEQILLGYGSELDMRFEHVAIEEDVKMNVLVREPTKLLAGVKEGDLKTKTPTVDAANVEYMNAANATRKFAKEVETPMEVRLENLSTPKTSSKNMIHLLIQGLHSKDASLLKYVFSVDDSEMVQQTLARLPPQYVSPLLNELSHKMQMKTMHVKTAVCWLKHLIHIHASQLMALGSSNLLANFSTCLGVIEYRVEHLNSLSKLRGRLGLLIDQIDRSKNQAANLDDRANVNVLVYQEGDDSDVDSMLEKDDADLPGSSNEEMYDDEDDNEYEDAGYANGTVSKAKQQRNGNAGKDSDEESMDVSD
;
A
#
# COMPACT_ATOMS: atom_id res chain seq x y z
N MET A 1 -4.82 -3.69 -1.73
CA MET A 1 -4.59 -2.38 -2.39
C MET A 1 -4.67 -1.34 -1.31
N LEU A 2 -3.67 -0.45 -1.21
CA LEU A 2 -3.81 0.74 -0.36
C LEU A 2 -4.84 1.63 -1.06
N SER A 3 -5.96 1.91 -0.39
CA SER A 3 -6.89 2.95 -0.84
C SER A 3 -6.09 4.25 -0.95
N THR A 4 -6.00 4.82 -2.15
CA THR A 4 -5.33 6.10 -2.37
C THR A 4 -6.20 7.19 -1.76
N ALA A 5 -5.78 7.76 -0.63
CA ALA A 5 -6.45 8.91 -0.04
C ALA A 5 -6.51 10.03 -1.09
N ARG A 6 -7.69 10.61 -1.28
CA ARG A 6 -7.96 11.71 -2.22
C ARG A 6 -9.07 12.59 -1.65
N GLU A 7 -8.87 13.90 -1.71
CA GLU A 7 -9.81 14.85 -1.12
C GLU A 7 -9.67 16.24 -1.73
N PHE A 8 -10.80 16.91 -1.95
CA PHE A 8 -10.82 18.34 -2.27
C PHE A 8 -10.49 19.15 -1.01
N SER A 9 -9.75 20.23 -1.18
CA SER A 9 -9.55 21.22 -0.12
C SER A 9 -10.90 21.81 0.34
N PRO A 10 -11.04 22.26 1.60
CA PRO A 10 -12.30 22.81 2.09
C PRO A 10 -12.79 24.04 1.32
N CYS A 11 -11.87 24.79 0.69
CA CYS A 11 -12.19 25.93 -0.17
C CYS A 11 -12.53 25.54 -1.63
N GLY A 12 -12.43 24.26 -2.00
CA GLY A 12 -12.67 23.76 -3.36
C GLY A 12 -11.61 24.13 -4.40
N LYS A 13 -10.62 24.96 -4.05
CA LYS A 13 -9.58 25.42 -5.00
C LYS A 13 -8.55 24.36 -5.37
N TYR A 14 -8.17 23.52 -4.41
CA TYR A 14 -7.19 22.47 -4.61
C TYR A 14 -7.82 21.08 -4.48
N CYS A 15 -7.27 20.11 -5.18
CA CYS A 15 -7.53 18.69 -5.01
C CYS A 15 -6.20 18.00 -4.70
N ALA A 16 -6.15 17.19 -3.66
CA ALA A 16 -4.96 16.44 -3.31
C ALA A 16 -5.22 14.93 -3.29
N TYR A 17 -4.17 14.16 -3.55
CA TYR A 17 -4.17 12.71 -3.42
C TYR A 17 -2.77 12.19 -3.09
N ILE A 18 -2.72 10.99 -2.53
CA ILE A 18 -1.49 10.22 -2.38
C ILE A 18 -1.41 9.24 -3.55
N ALA A 19 -0.42 9.43 -4.41
CA ALA A 19 -0.14 8.54 -5.53
C ALA A 19 0.40 7.18 -5.05
N GLN A 20 0.33 6.16 -5.89
CA GLN A 20 0.77 4.79 -5.52
C GLN A 20 2.25 4.70 -5.11
N ASN A 21 3.07 5.65 -5.56
CA ASN A 21 4.48 5.78 -5.18
C ASN A 21 4.70 6.52 -3.84
N GLY A 22 3.63 6.82 -3.09
CA GLY A 22 3.68 7.51 -1.80
C GLY A 22 3.93 9.01 -1.89
N LYS A 23 3.93 9.59 -3.10
CA LYS A 23 4.02 11.05 -3.29
C LYS A 23 2.67 11.68 -3.01
N PHE A 24 2.68 12.79 -2.28
CA PHE A 24 1.50 13.62 -2.10
C PHE A 24 1.46 14.68 -3.20
N VAL A 25 0.40 14.68 -4.00
CA VAL A 25 0.24 15.55 -5.16
C VAL A 25 -0.95 16.47 -4.93
N VAL A 26 -0.77 17.76 -5.18
CA VAL A 26 -1.79 18.79 -5.10
C VAL A 26 -1.97 19.41 -6.48
N HIS A 27 -3.21 19.39 -6.97
CA HIS A 27 -3.61 20.03 -8.21
C HIS A 27 -4.46 21.26 -7.91
N ASP A 28 -4.31 22.27 -8.76
CA ASP A 28 -5.21 23.41 -8.82
C ASP A 28 -6.42 23.02 -9.68
N VAL A 29 -7.61 23.15 -9.10
CA VAL A 29 -8.87 22.69 -9.72
C VAL A 29 -9.25 23.57 -10.91
N GLU A 30 -9.00 24.88 -10.85
CA GLU A 30 -9.39 25.80 -11.93
C GLU A 30 -8.53 25.59 -13.18
N THR A 31 -7.23 25.36 -13.00
CA THR A 31 -6.29 25.20 -14.12
C THR A 31 -6.05 23.75 -14.52
N SER A 32 -6.46 22.77 -13.70
CA SER A 32 -6.10 21.35 -13.84
C SER A 32 -4.59 21.10 -13.92
N THR A 33 -3.79 22.00 -13.33
CA THR A 33 -2.33 21.85 -13.30
C THR A 33 -1.85 21.38 -11.94
N ILE A 34 -0.74 20.65 -11.94
CA ILE A 34 -0.06 20.27 -10.70
C ILE A 34 0.45 21.55 -10.02
N HIS A 35 -0.14 21.89 -8.88
CA HIS A 35 0.29 22.99 -8.05
C HIS A 35 1.56 22.62 -7.27
N GLN A 36 1.61 21.41 -6.73
CA GLN A 36 2.70 20.98 -5.85
C GLN A 36 2.83 19.46 -5.76
N ILE A 37 4.06 18.98 -5.64
CA ILE A 37 4.37 17.58 -5.35
C ILE A 37 5.27 17.54 -4.13
N TYR A 38 4.82 16.89 -3.06
CA TYR A 38 5.65 16.50 -1.94
C TYR A 38 6.12 15.06 -2.15
N THR A 39 7.44 14.90 -2.29
CA THR A 39 8.07 13.58 -2.38
C THR A 39 8.78 13.31 -1.05
N PRO A 40 8.34 12.34 -0.25
CA PRO A 40 9.05 11.96 0.95
C PRO A 40 10.42 11.37 0.58
N ASN A 41 11.48 11.80 1.26
CA ASN A 41 12.80 11.18 1.20
C ASN A 41 12.75 9.77 1.79
N MET A 42 12.71 8.73 0.95
CA MET A 42 12.49 7.33 1.39
C MET A 42 13.52 6.80 2.41
N HIS A 43 14.71 7.41 2.54
CA HIS A 43 15.75 7.01 3.51
C HIS A 43 15.68 7.72 4.88
N LEU A 44 14.90 8.81 5.00
CA LEU A 44 14.88 9.69 6.18
C LEU A 44 13.46 10.09 6.62
N THR A 45 12.56 10.26 5.66
CA THR A 45 11.15 10.58 5.88
C THR A 45 10.27 9.48 5.32
N VAL A 46 9.41 9.01 6.19
CA VAL A 46 8.53 7.88 6.00
C VAL A 46 7.42 8.25 5.00
N PRO A 47 7.04 7.36 4.05
CA PRO A 47 6.01 7.68 3.08
C PRO A 47 4.68 8.03 3.75
N CYS A 48 3.96 8.98 3.14
CA CYS A 48 2.63 9.39 3.57
C CYS A 48 1.64 8.29 3.19
N THR A 49 0.83 7.86 4.16
CA THR A 49 -0.18 6.80 3.98
C THR A 49 -1.59 7.36 3.94
N SER A 50 -1.86 8.42 4.70
CA SER A 50 -3.14 9.10 4.77
C SER A 50 -2.92 10.60 4.98
N PHE A 51 -3.91 11.41 4.65
CA PHE A 51 -3.85 12.85 4.92
C PHE A 51 -5.23 13.45 5.24
N ALA A 52 -5.23 14.60 5.90
CA ALA A 52 -6.42 15.41 6.13
C ALA A 52 -6.09 16.91 5.96
N TRP A 53 -7.04 17.68 5.43
CA TRP A 53 -6.91 19.12 5.27
C TRP A 53 -7.15 19.87 6.58
N LEU A 54 -6.35 20.91 6.83
CA LEU A 54 -6.45 21.80 7.99
C LEU A 54 -6.55 23.25 7.51
N GLN A 55 -7.45 24.00 8.12
CA GLN A 55 -7.57 25.45 7.93
C GLN A 55 -7.23 26.16 9.24
N ILE A 56 -6.11 26.88 9.28
CA ILE A 56 -5.70 27.65 10.46
C ILE A 56 -5.89 29.14 10.15
N GLY A 57 -6.63 29.84 11.01
CA GLY A 57 -6.79 31.29 10.96
C GLY A 57 -5.66 32.03 11.70
N ASP A 58 -5.41 33.28 11.32
CA ASP A 58 -4.33 34.15 11.85
C ASP A 58 -4.34 34.35 13.39
N ALA A 59 -5.44 34.02 14.09
CA ALA A 59 -5.60 34.29 15.52
C ALA A 59 -4.71 33.43 16.46
N ASP A 60 -4.22 32.27 15.98
CA ASP A 60 -3.47 31.31 16.82
C ASP A 60 -1.94 31.43 16.73
N MET A 61 -1.41 32.27 15.84
CA MET A 61 0.05 32.46 15.70
C MET A 61 0.59 33.57 16.62
N LYS A 62 0.51 33.37 17.94
CA LYS A 62 1.28 34.19 18.91
C LYS A 62 2.68 33.61 19.19
N VAL A 63 3.48 33.29 18.18
CA VAL A 63 4.95 33.13 18.36
C VAL A 63 5.76 33.61 17.14
N LYS A 64 6.42 34.77 17.34
CA LYS A 64 7.67 35.31 16.73
C LYS A 64 7.91 35.29 15.19
N LYS A 65 7.50 36.39 14.56
CA LYS A 65 8.16 37.22 13.51
C LYS A 65 9.47 36.73 12.83
N LYS A 66 9.39 36.57 11.49
CA LYS A 66 10.05 37.35 10.39
C LYS A 66 10.59 36.43 9.27
N SER A 67 9.82 36.31 8.18
CA SER A 67 10.37 36.09 6.84
C SER A 67 9.45 36.75 5.80
N LYS A 68 9.97 37.72 5.06
CA LYS A 68 9.29 38.39 3.94
C LYS A 68 9.38 37.48 2.72
N LYS A 69 8.24 36.84 2.38
CA LYS A 69 7.77 36.38 1.04
C LYS A 69 6.95 35.08 1.20
N ALA A 70 5.84 35.13 1.95
CA ALA A 70 4.83 34.07 1.89
C ALA A 70 3.83 34.41 0.77
N ARG A 71 3.96 33.75 -0.38
CA ARG A 71 2.98 33.80 -1.47
C ARG A 71 2.16 32.51 -1.38
N ALA A 72 1.02 32.59 -0.70
CA ALA A 72 -0.18 31.74 -0.80
C ALA A 72 -0.97 31.80 0.52
N SER A 73 -1.42 33.00 0.92
CA SER A 73 -2.56 33.08 1.84
C SER A 73 -3.84 33.06 1.00
N LEU A 74 -4.80 32.21 1.35
CA LEU A 74 -6.13 32.27 0.78
C LEU A 74 -6.92 33.28 1.59
N VAL A 75 -7.48 34.28 0.91
CA VAL A 75 -8.40 35.22 1.54
C VAL A 75 -9.79 34.62 1.43
N GLN A 76 -10.28 34.04 2.52
CA GLN A 76 -11.68 33.63 2.65
C GLN A 76 -12.33 34.60 3.64
N ASN A 77 -13.38 35.32 3.22
CA ASN A 77 -14.11 36.31 4.04
C ASN A 77 -13.21 37.38 4.71
N GLY A 78 -12.17 37.86 4.02
CA GLY A 78 -11.30 38.95 4.52
C GLY A 78 -10.24 38.54 5.56
N ALA A 79 -10.15 37.25 5.94
CA ALA A 79 -9.08 36.72 6.78
C ALA A 79 -8.09 35.90 5.95
N ASN A 80 -6.78 36.02 6.24
CA ASN A 80 -5.77 35.11 5.69
C ASN A 80 -5.95 33.75 6.36
N VAL A 81 -6.40 32.76 5.60
CA VAL A 81 -6.44 31.37 6.03
C VAL A 81 -5.23 30.66 5.45
N GLN A 82 -4.46 30.01 6.33
CA GLN A 82 -3.37 29.15 5.92
C GLN A 82 -3.89 27.73 5.78
N LEU A 83 -3.78 27.17 4.58
CA LEU A 83 -4.05 25.75 4.35
C LEU A 83 -2.83 24.92 4.75
N MET A 84 -3.05 23.99 5.66
CA MET A 84 -2.10 22.97 6.07
C MET A 84 -2.68 21.59 5.80
N VAL A 85 -1.81 20.58 5.79
CA VAL A 85 -2.19 19.18 5.59
C VAL A 85 -1.56 18.37 6.71
N ALA A 86 -2.36 17.59 7.44
CA ALA A 86 -1.84 16.58 8.35
C ALA A 86 -1.55 15.30 7.56
N PHE A 87 -0.37 14.72 7.74
CA PHE A 87 0.04 13.45 7.14
C PHE A 87 0.15 12.37 8.21
N GLY A 88 -0.49 11.24 7.95
CA GLY A 88 -0.13 9.97 8.57
C GLY A 88 1.06 9.35 7.85
N THR A 89 2.00 8.80 8.60
CA THR A 89 3.20 8.15 8.05
C THR A 89 3.17 6.64 8.24
N SER A 90 3.92 5.91 7.41
CA SER A 90 4.04 4.45 7.52
C SER A 90 4.83 3.93 8.74
N LYS A 91 5.37 4.81 9.59
CA LYS A 91 6.08 4.51 10.85
C LYS A 91 5.24 4.94 12.05
N GLY A 92 4.01 5.39 11.81
CA GLY A 92 3.07 5.68 12.89
C GLY A 92 3.10 7.10 13.45
N GLY A 93 3.93 7.98 12.89
CA GLY A 93 3.98 9.40 13.27
C GLY A 93 3.06 10.28 12.43
N VAL A 94 2.71 11.45 12.97
CA VAL A 94 1.93 12.49 12.29
C VAL A 94 2.81 13.71 12.00
N ALA A 95 2.75 14.23 10.78
CA ALA A 95 3.47 15.43 10.38
C ALA A 95 2.55 16.46 9.73
N PHE A 96 2.80 17.74 9.98
CA PHE A 96 2.03 18.84 9.41
C PHE A 96 2.80 19.51 8.29
N TYR A 97 2.21 19.50 7.11
CA TYR A 97 2.76 20.06 5.90
C TYR A 97 2.09 21.38 5.54
N ASN A 98 2.91 22.38 5.26
CA ASN A 98 2.46 23.71 4.93
C ASN A 98 2.56 23.94 3.43
N LEU A 99 1.41 24.19 2.79
CA LEU A 99 1.34 24.35 1.34
C LEU A 99 2.01 25.63 0.86
N ALA A 100 1.96 26.71 1.66
CA ALA A 100 2.56 27.98 1.28
C ALA A 100 4.10 27.92 1.28
N THR A 101 4.69 27.22 2.25
CA THR A 101 6.16 27.10 2.38
C THR A 101 6.74 25.88 1.69
N ALA A 102 5.91 24.89 1.33
CA ALA A 102 6.34 23.61 0.75
C ALA A 102 7.23 22.78 1.69
N THR A 103 7.05 22.91 3.00
CA THR A 103 7.87 22.23 4.01
C THR A 103 6.99 21.57 5.06
N ILE A 104 7.52 20.51 5.68
CA ILE A 104 6.99 20.03 6.95
C ILE A 104 7.27 21.13 7.98
N ASP A 105 6.20 21.65 8.59
CA ASP A 105 6.27 22.69 9.61
C ASP A 105 6.54 22.07 10.98
N ARG A 106 5.76 21.03 11.34
CA ARG A 106 5.82 20.38 12.64
C ARG A 106 5.61 18.87 12.51
N THR A 107 6.21 18.09 13.41
CA THR A 107 5.95 16.65 13.57
C THR A 107 5.52 16.41 14.99
N CYS A 108 4.43 15.66 15.17
CA CYS A 108 3.88 15.39 16.49
C CYS A 108 4.86 14.57 17.32
N LYS A 109 5.00 14.93 18.60
CA LYS A 109 5.81 14.21 19.59
C LYS A 109 4.97 13.17 20.31
N GLY A 110 5.55 12.00 20.57
CA GLY A 110 4.90 10.88 21.26
C GLY A 110 5.44 9.55 20.73
N ASP A 111 4.98 8.46 21.33
CA ASP A 111 5.34 7.11 20.89
C ASP A 111 4.72 6.78 19.52
N GLY A 112 3.59 7.41 19.19
CA GLY A 112 2.88 7.21 17.93
C GLY A 112 2.34 5.79 17.77
N HIS A 113 1.91 5.46 16.56
CA HIS A 113 1.54 4.09 16.24
C HIS A 113 2.78 3.21 16.07
N THR A 114 2.65 1.94 16.46
CA THR A 114 3.72 0.94 16.26
C THR A 114 3.76 0.40 14.83
N ALA A 115 2.71 0.67 14.05
CA ALA A 115 2.53 0.24 12.67
C ALA A 115 2.09 1.42 11.77
N PRO A 116 2.00 1.26 10.43
CA PRO A 116 1.55 2.31 9.53
C PRO A 116 0.18 2.88 9.92
N ILE A 117 0.04 4.21 9.88
CA ILE A 117 -1.27 4.87 9.97
C ILE A 117 -2.06 4.51 8.72
N THR A 118 -3.28 3.97 8.90
CA THR A 118 -4.16 3.56 7.81
C THR A 118 -5.21 4.61 7.49
N ALA A 119 -5.65 5.38 8.50
CA ALA A 119 -6.62 6.44 8.34
C ALA A 119 -6.35 7.60 9.29
N ILE A 120 -6.80 8.78 8.88
CA ILE A 120 -6.70 10.02 9.63
C ILE A 120 -8.03 10.75 9.50
N TYR A 121 -8.51 11.31 10.60
CA TYR A 121 -9.77 12.03 10.66
C TYR A 121 -9.59 13.34 11.40
N PHE A 122 -10.08 14.41 10.77
CA PHE A 122 -10.11 15.75 11.32
C PHE A 122 -11.45 16.39 11.02
N ASN A 123 -12.01 17.12 11.99
CA ASN A 123 -13.21 17.91 11.78
C ASN A 123 -13.15 19.21 12.59
N ALA A 124 -12.84 20.31 11.91
CA ALA A 124 -12.69 21.62 12.53
C ALA A 124 -13.98 22.13 13.21
N ASN A 125 -15.16 21.74 12.72
CA ASN A 125 -16.44 22.21 13.27
C ASN A 125 -16.74 21.58 14.64
N HIS A 126 -16.19 20.41 14.90
CA HIS A 126 -16.42 19.67 16.14
C HIS A 126 -15.33 19.97 17.16
N ASN A 127 -14.08 19.66 16.82
CA ASN A 127 -12.94 19.97 17.66
C ASN A 127 -11.77 20.45 16.78
N PRO A 128 -11.45 21.75 16.77
CA PRO A 128 -10.41 22.31 15.91
C PRO A 128 -8.99 21.90 16.32
N ASP A 129 -8.80 21.39 17.54
CA ASP A 129 -7.47 21.00 18.05
C ASP A 129 -7.23 19.49 18.00
N ALA A 130 -8.28 18.66 17.98
CA ALA A 130 -8.14 17.20 18.01
C ALA A 130 -8.05 16.60 16.60
N LEU A 131 -7.07 15.73 16.43
CA LEU A 131 -6.87 14.92 15.24
C LEU A 131 -6.83 13.44 15.65
N TYR A 132 -7.58 12.60 14.95
CA TYR A 132 -7.63 11.16 15.25
C TYR A 132 -6.93 10.37 14.16
N THR A 133 -6.07 9.43 14.54
CA THR A 133 -5.42 8.50 13.61
C THR A 133 -5.72 7.07 13.99
N ALA A 134 -5.95 6.23 12.98
CA ALA A 134 -6.03 4.79 13.15
C ALA A 134 -4.81 4.12 12.52
N GLY A 135 -4.26 3.13 13.22
CA GLY A 135 -3.11 2.38 12.77
C GLY A 135 -3.44 0.94 12.43
N ALA A 136 -2.53 0.32 11.68
CA ALA A 136 -2.56 -1.12 11.47
C ALA A 136 -2.24 -1.94 12.73
N ASP A 137 -1.85 -1.26 13.81
CA ASP A 137 -1.60 -1.82 15.14
C ASP A 137 -2.87 -2.00 15.97
N GLY A 138 -4.04 -1.60 15.45
CA GLY A 138 -5.32 -1.76 16.15
C GLY A 138 -5.64 -0.64 17.14
N ASN A 139 -4.77 0.37 17.23
CA ASN A 139 -4.98 1.51 18.11
C ASN A 139 -5.59 2.70 17.35
N VAL A 140 -6.28 3.55 18.09
CA VAL A 140 -6.62 4.92 17.67
C VAL A 140 -5.90 5.89 18.58
N ILE A 141 -5.21 6.86 18.00
CA ILE A 141 -4.49 7.89 18.75
C ILE A 141 -5.15 9.25 18.51
N GLU A 142 -5.40 9.96 19.60
CA GLU A 142 -5.81 11.34 19.62
C GLU A 142 -4.57 12.25 19.76
N TRP A 143 -4.44 13.19 18.83
CA TRP A 143 -3.36 14.15 18.75
C TRP A 143 -3.89 15.57 18.93
N SER A 144 -3.15 16.41 19.64
CA SER A 144 -3.40 17.86 19.68
C SER A 144 -2.61 18.56 18.57
N ILE A 145 -3.29 19.36 17.75
CA ILE A 145 -2.71 20.11 16.61
C ILE A 145 -1.93 21.34 17.11
N SER A 146 -2.43 22.03 18.13
CA SER A 146 -1.79 23.20 18.75
C SER A 146 -0.51 22.79 19.48
N GLN A 147 -0.59 21.76 20.33
CA GLN A 147 0.54 21.26 21.13
C GLN A 147 1.48 20.38 20.29
N CYS A 148 1.00 19.83 19.18
CA CYS A 148 1.74 18.91 18.32
C CYS A 148 2.27 17.70 19.13
N SER A 149 1.39 17.09 19.91
CA SER A 149 1.71 15.97 20.79
C SER A 149 0.57 14.97 20.87
N GLN A 150 0.94 13.72 21.12
CA GLN A 150 0.01 12.64 21.46
C GLN A 150 -0.70 12.95 22.78
N GLN A 151 -2.03 12.88 22.80
CA GLN A 151 -2.85 13.14 23.99
C GLN A 151 -3.33 11.83 24.61
N LYS A 152 -4.06 11.02 23.83
CA LYS A 152 -4.69 9.79 24.32
C LYS A 152 -4.51 8.65 23.32
N VAL A 153 -4.29 7.45 23.84
CA VAL A 153 -4.24 6.20 23.06
C VAL A 153 -5.43 5.35 23.44
N HIS A 154 -6.28 5.06 22.46
CA HIS A 154 -7.42 4.18 22.60
C HIS A 154 -7.03 2.80 22.06
N HIS A 155 -6.92 1.84 22.98
CA HIS A 155 -6.61 0.44 22.67
C HIS A 155 -7.91 -0.29 22.33
N ILE A 156 -8.22 -0.34 21.04
CA ILE A 156 -9.52 -0.79 20.53
C ILE A 156 -9.55 -2.30 20.22
N GLY A 157 -8.38 -2.88 19.94
CA GLY A 157 -8.23 -4.32 19.75
C GLY A 157 -6.96 -4.64 18.97
N VAL A 158 -6.88 -5.90 18.53
CA VAL A 158 -5.73 -6.42 17.74
C VAL A 158 -5.99 -6.37 16.22
N GLU A 159 -7.19 -6.01 15.81
CA GLU A 159 -7.58 -5.99 14.39
C GLU A 159 -6.96 -4.79 13.68
N LYS A 160 -6.49 -5.00 12.45
CA LYS A 160 -6.03 -3.91 11.60
C LYS A 160 -7.18 -2.97 11.25
N LEU A 161 -7.13 -1.74 11.76
CA LEU A 161 -8.10 -0.71 11.44
C LEU A 161 -7.87 -0.17 10.02
N THR A 162 -8.97 0.16 9.34
CA THR A 162 -8.97 0.65 7.95
C THR A 162 -9.54 2.06 7.84
N CYS A 163 -10.43 2.47 8.74
CA CYS A 163 -10.97 3.82 8.81
C CYS A 163 -11.30 4.23 10.25
N VAL A 164 -11.31 5.54 10.51
CA VAL A 164 -11.66 6.13 11.81
C VAL A 164 -12.48 7.38 11.60
N LEU A 165 -13.40 7.64 12.52
CA LEU A 165 -14.16 8.86 12.65
C LEU A 165 -14.33 9.13 14.14
N ALA A 166 -14.31 10.39 14.54
CA ALA A 166 -14.62 10.77 15.92
C ALA A 166 -15.65 11.89 15.90
N HIS A 167 -16.63 11.79 16.80
CA HIS A 167 -17.62 12.83 16.99
C HIS A 167 -18.08 12.83 18.45
N SER A 168 -18.05 14.01 19.06
CA SER A 168 -18.40 14.23 20.47
C SER A 168 -17.64 13.27 21.38
N ASN A 169 -18.35 12.45 22.14
CA ASN A 169 -17.74 11.50 23.08
C ASN A 169 -17.61 10.09 22.49
N THR A 170 -17.57 9.97 21.16
CA THR A 170 -17.59 8.69 20.48
C THR A 170 -16.53 8.61 19.38
N ILE A 171 -15.86 7.45 19.31
CA ILE A 171 -14.97 7.06 18.21
C ILE A 171 -15.64 5.92 17.46
N LEU A 172 -15.78 6.06 16.16
CA LEU A 172 -16.19 5.00 15.26
C LEU A 172 -14.97 4.47 14.52
N THR A 173 -14.68 3.19 14.70
CA THR A 173 -13.62 2.50 13.95
C THR A 173 -14.20 1.51 12.97
N GLY A 174 -13.56 1.42 11.81
CA GLY A 174 -13.87 0.39 10.81
C GLY A 174 -12.71 -0.57 10.66
N ALA A 175 -13.05 -1.85 10.69
CA ALA A 175 -12.25 -2.97 10.21
C ALA A 175 -13.20 -3.89 9.43
N LYS A 176 -13.33 -5.16 9.81
CA LYS A 176 -14.37 -6.06 9.28
C LYS A 176 -15.79 -5.60 9.67
N GLN A 177 -15.92 -5.04 10.88
CA GLN A 177 -17.15 -4.44 11.38
C GLN A 177 -16.89 -2.97 11.75
N LEU A 178 -17.97 -2.22 11.86
CA LEU A 178 -17.94 -0.86 12.40
C LEU A 178 -18.26 -0.93 13.89
N LYS A 179 -17.35 -0.41 14.72
CA LYS A 179 -17.47 -0.44 16.19
C LYS A 179 -17.44 0.99 16.73
N LEU A 180 -18.43 1.33 17.53
CA LEU A 180 -18.58 2.61 18.21
C LEU A 180 -18.09 2.47 19.65
N TRP A 181 -17.14 3.31 20.01
CA TRP A 181 -16.44 3.33 21.29
C TRP A 181 -16.71 4.63 22.00
N ASN A 182 -16.87 4.59 23.31
CA ASN A 182 -16.91 5.79 24.12
C ASN A 182 -15.48 6.30 24.37
N THR A 183 -15.25 7.60 24.15
CA THR A 183 -13.92 8.21 24.31
C THR A 183 -13.48 8.34 25.75
N GLU A 184 -14.39 8.45 26.73
CA GLU A 184 -14.05 8.64 28.14
C GLU A 184 -13.46 7.36 28.75
N ASP A 185 -14.26 6.29 28.76
CA ASP A 185 -13.93 5.01 29.39
C ASP A 185 -13.25 4.01 28.44
N GLY A 186 -13.29 4.25 27.13
CA GLY A 186 -12.77 3.33 26.12
C GLY A 186 -13.63 2.08 25.92
N ALA A 187 -14.83 2.05 26.47
CA ALA A 187 -15.72 0.90 26.37
C ALA A 187 -16.33 0.79 24.96
N LEU A 188 -16.53 -0.45 24.52
CA LEU A 188 -17.29 -0.74 23.30
C LEU A 188 -18.77 -0.46 23.58
N GLY A 189 -19.31 0.58 22.96
CA GLY A 189 -20.74 0.90 23.07
C GLY A 189 -21.57 0.04 22.13
N ARG A 190 -21.25 0.06 20.83
CA ARG A 190 -22.10 -0.54 19.81
C ARG A 190 -21.31 -1.15 18.66
N THR A 191 -21.81 -2.25 18.10
CA THR A 191 -21.28 -2.83 16.85
C THR A 191 -22.33 -2.70 15.76
N LEU A 192 -22.02 -1.94 14.71
CA LEU A 192 -22.89 -1.74 13.55
C LEU A 192 -22.70 -2.92 12.59
N THR A 193 -23.75 -3.69 12.38
CA THR A 193 -23.72 -4.93 11.58
C THR A 193 -24.45 -4.72 10.25
N GLY A 194 -23.77 -5.01 9.13
CA GLY A 194 -24.39 -4.93 7.81
C GLY A 194 -23.43 -5.04 6.63
N HIS A 195 -22.17 -4.60 6.78
CA HIS A 195 -21.15 -4.83 5.77
C HIS A 195 -20.62 -6.26 5.82
N THR A 196 -20.37 -6.85 4.65
CA THR A 196 -19.84 -8.23 4.54
C THR A 196 -18.32 -8.27 4.48
N SER A 197 -17.68 -7.15 4.14
CA SER A 197 -16.23 -7.02 4.01
C SER A 197 -15.68 -5.80 4.74
N ASN A 198 -14.37 -5.61 4.72
CA ASN A 198 -13.72 -4.52 5.45
C ASN A 198 -14.23 -3.15 4.99
N THR A 199 -14.57 -2.30 5.95
CA THR A 199 -15.02 -0.93 5.70
C THR A 199 -13.83 -0.08 5.27
N GLN A 200 -13.94 0.65 4.16
CA GLN A 200 -12.85 1.49 3.63
C GLN A 200 -13.20 2.96 3.57
N LEU A 201 -14.49 3.27 3.46
CA LEU A 201 -14.99 4.62 3.35
C LEU A 201 -15.82 4.92 4.60
N LEU A 202 -15.57 6.07 5.20
CA LEU A 202 -16.29 6.55 6.37
C LEU A 202 -16.37 8.07 6.33
N GLN A 203 -17.58 8.62 6.38
CA GLN A 203 -17.82 10.07 6.36
C GLN A 203 -18.95 10.43 7.33
N LEU A 204 -18.80 11.57 8.01
CA LEU A 204 -19.82 12.10 8.91
C LEU A 204 -20.91 12.83 8.11
N VAL A 205 -22.17 12.63 8.49
CA VAL A 205 -23.32 13.35 7.96
C VAL A 205 -24.13 13.88 9.13
N ALA A 206 -24.07 15.18 9.38
CA ALA A 206 -24.78 15.84 10.47
C ALA A 206 -25.74 16.91 9.90
N PRO A 207 -27.03 16.60 9.67
CA PRO A 207 -28.05 17.59 9.31
C PRO A 207 -28.26 18.66 10.38
N ASP A 208 -28.18 18.27 11.66
CA ASP A 208 -28.31 19.15 12.83
C ASP A 208 -27.39 18.66 13.96
N ALA A 209 -27.46 19.31 15.13
CA ALA A 209 -26.60 18.97 16.28
C ALA A 209 -27.00 17.65 16.96
N ASP A 210 -28.25 17.23 16.82
CA ASP A 210 -28.83 16.11 17.58
C ASP A 210 -28.89 14.81 16.76
N ASN A 211 -28.99 14.91 15.44
CA ASN A 211 -29.12 13.82 14.49
C ASN A 211 -27.80 13.62 13.75
N ILE A 212 -27.00 12.69 14.25
CA ILE A 212 -25.70 12.36 13.70
C ILE A 212 -25.82 11.06 12.93
N TYR A 213 -25.42 11.10 11.66
CA TYR A 213 -25.36 9.94 10.80
C TYR A 213 -23.94 9.70 10.32
N VAL A 214 -23.66 8.46 9.95
CA VAL A 214 -22.40 8.07 9.32
C VAL A 214 -22.69 7.34 8.03
N LEU A 215 -22.00 7.73 6.97
CA LEU A 215 -22.00 7.04 5.70
C LEU A 215 -20.76 6.15 5.63
N SER A 216 -20.95 4.86 5.32
CA SER A 216 -19.86 3.91 5.16
C SER A 216 -19.95 3.16 3.83
N GLY A 217 -18.78 2.75 3.36
CA GLY A 217 -18.61 1.90 2.19
C GLY A 217 -17.58 0.81 2.46
N SER A 218 -17.89 -0.39 1.97
CA SER A 218 -17.06 -1.58 2.17
C SER A 218 -16.33 -1.97 0.89
N ALA A 219 -15.18 -2.61 1.03
CA ALA A 219 -14.24 -2.88 -0.07
C ALA A 219 -14.80 -3.75 -1.20
N ASN A 220 -15.81 -4.57 -0.92
CA ASN A 220 -16.41 -5.49 -1.88
C ASN A 220 -17.94 -5.35 -1.99
N ASP A 221 -18.55 -4.43 -1.24
CA ASP A 221 -19.99 -4.20 -1.29
C ASP A 221 -20.28 -3.10 -2.33
N ARG A 222 -21.31 -3.29 -3.16
CA ARG A 222 -21.76 -2.26 -4.13
C ARG A 222 -22.74 -1.25 -3.53
N ASN A 223 -23.01 -1.37 -2.23
CA ASN A 223 -23.94 -0.51 -1.52
C ASN A 223 -23.18 0.31 -0.48
N LEU A 224 -23.51 1.59 -0.40
CA LEU A 224 -23.17 2.42 0.75
C LEU A 224 -24.26 2.26 1.81
N SER A 225 -23.87 2.30 3.08
CA SER A 225 -24.77 2.19 4.22
C SER A 225 -24.75 3.47 5.03
N LEU A 226 -25.92 3.98 5.39
CA LEU A 226 -26.09 5.12 6.28
C LEU A 226 -26.54 4.60 7.64
N TRP A 227 -25.86 5.02 8.70
CA TRP A 227 -26.12 4.62 10.08
C TRP A 227 -26.54 5.82 10.89
N SER A 228 -27.53 5.67 11.76
CA SER A 228 -27.84 6.68 12.78
C SER A 228 -27.02 6.38 14.03
N LEU A 229 -26.26 7.37 14.50
CA LEU A 229 -25.53 7.29 15.77
C LEU A 229 -26.39 7.77 16.95
N SER A 230 -27.37 8.64 16.71
CA SER A 230 -28.26 9.15 17.76
C SER A 230 -29.28 8.13 18.26
N ASN A 231 -29.60 7.11 17.46
CA ASN A 231 -30.50 6.04 17.86
C ASN A 231 -29.70 4.84 18.38
N GLU A 232 -29.61 4.73 19.71
CA GLU A 232 -28.81 3.70 20.38
C GLU A 232 -29.35 2.27 20.19
N GLU A 233 -30.64 2.09 19.89
CA GLU A 233 -31.27 0.77 19.82
C GLU A 233 -31.06 0.03 18.49
N SER A 234 -30.80 0.75 17.39
CA SER A 234 -30.89 0.19 16.05
C SER A 234 -29.53 -0.15 15.45
N ASN A 235 -29.00 -1.37 15.64
CA ASN A 235 -27.72 -1.85 15.10
C ASN A 235 -27.57 -1.92 13.57
N THR A 236 -28.64 -1.68 12.83
CA THR A 236 -28.74 -1.82 11.38
C THR A 236 -28.66 -0.45 10.68
N PRO A 237 -28.38 -0.42 9.36
CA PRO A 237 -28.36 0.84 8.63
C PRO A 237 -29.78 1.41 8.47
N VAL A 238 -29.92 2.73 8.53
CA VAL A 238 -31.17 3.47 8.32
C VAL A 238 -31.48 3.73 6.84
N ALA A 239 -30.47 3.65 5.98
CA ALA A 239 -30.62 3.71 4.53
C ALA A 239 -29.45 2.99 3.83
N ALA A 240 -29.67 2.58 2.60
CA ALA A 240 -28.62 2.05 1.73
C ALA A 240 -28.69 2.72 0.35
N PHE A 241 -27.54 2.94 -0.29
CA PHE A 241 -27.43 3.53 -1.63
C PHE A 241 -26.71 2.56 -2.55
N ALA A 242 -27.36 2.16 -3.65
CA ALA A 242 -26.82 1.19 -4.59
C ALA A 242 -26.07 1.87 -5.74
N LEU A 243 -24.84 1.42 -5.98
CA LEU A 243 -24.01 1.80 -7.11
C LEU A 243 -23.95 0.66 -8.15
N ASP A 244 -23.32 0.93 -9.30
CA ASP A 244 -23.07 -0.07 -10.35
C ASP A 244 -21.96 -1.07 -9.95
N ASP A 245 -20.91 -0.59 -9.28
CA ASP A 245 -19.80 -1.36 -8.74
C ASP A 245 -19.38 -0.82 -7.35
N VAL A 246 -18.34 -1.42 -6.76
CA VAL A 246 -17.78 -1.05 -5.45
C VAL A 246 -17.48 0.45 -5.37
N PRO A 247 -17.90 1.17 -4.30
CA PRO A 247 -17.58 2.57 -4.09
C PRO A 247 -16.10 2.73 -3.70
N GLU A 248 -15.39 3.65 -4.37
CA GLU A 248 -14.01 4.00 -4.03
C GLU A 248 -13.84 5.43 -3.52
N TYR A 249 -14.85 6.28 -3.68
CA TYR A 249 -14.86 7.64 -3.16
C TYR A 249 -16.27 8.09 -2.85
N ILE A 250 -16.43 8.86 -1.76
CA ILE A 250 -17.70 9.44 -1.35
C ILE A 250 -17.49 10.89 -0.90
N SER A 251 -18.44 11.75 -1.26
CA SER A 251 -18.52 13.14 -0.82
C SER A 251 -19.97 13.45 -0.47
N PRO A 252 -20.36 13.36 0.81
CA PRO A 252 -21.66 13.81 1.27
C PRO A 252 -21.65 15.33 1.51
N LYS A 253 -22.78 15.98 1.22
CA LYS A 253 -23.01 17.39 1.50
C LYS A 253 -24.45 17.60 1.95
N MET A 254 -24.63 18.35 3.02
CA MET A 254 -25.95 18.70 3.55
C MET A 254 -26.36 20.08 3.07
N VAL A 255 -27.51 20.19 2.43
CA VAL A 255 -28.13 21.46 2.01
C VAL A 255 -29.64 21.37 2.25
N ASP A 256 -30.22 22.34 2.95
CA ASP A 256 -31.66 22.41 3.23
C ASP A 256 -32.28 21.09 3.74
N SER A 257 -31.60 20.45 4.70
CA SER A 257 -31.98 19.14 5.29
C SER A 257 -32.02 17.96 4.29
N LYS A 258 -31.53 18.17 3.07
CA LYS A 258 -31.31 17.10 2.08
C LYS A 258 -29.84 16.70 2.06
N LEU A 259 -29.64 15.39 2.01
CA LEU A 259 -28.35 14.78 1.74
C LEU A 259 -28.12 14.72 0.24
N HIS A 260 -27.13 15.48 -0.20
CA HIS A 260 -26.56 15.42 -1.54
C HIS A 260 -25.29 14.58 -1.48
N LEU A 261 -25.39 13.34 -1.94
CA LEU A 261 -24.31 12.37 -1.88
C LEU A 261 -23.77 12.14 -3.29
N THR A 262 -22.48 12.40 -3.46
CA THR A 262 -21.73 11.98 -4.64
C THR A 262 -20.89 10.77 -4.29
N ALA A 263 -21.01 9.69 -5.06
CA ALA A 263 -20.20 8.50 -4.89
C ALA A 263 -19.58 8.08 -6.22
N VAL A 264 -18.31 7.71 -6.21
CA VAL A 264 -17.59 7.23 -7.40
C VAL A 264 -17.33 5.75 -7.23
N SER A 265 -17.77 4.95 -8.19
CA SER A 265 -17.51 3.51 -8.21
C SER A 265 -16.15 3.20 -8.84
N ARG A 266 -15.67 1.97 -8.63
CA ARG A 266 -14.42 1.45 -9.22
C ARG A 266 -14.39 1.48 -10.75
N THR A 267 -15.55 1.47 -11.40
CA THR A 267 -15.65 1.60 -12.86
C THR A 267 -15.41 3.04 -13.34
N GLY A 268 -15.29 4.00 -12.40
CA GLY A 268 -15.12 5.42 -12.68
C GLY A 268 -16.43 6.14 -12.98
N ILE A 269 -17.58 5.56 -12.65
CA ILE A 269 -18.90 6.17 -12.81
C ILE A 269 -19.27 6.93 -11.52
N VAL A 270 -19.77 8.13 -11.69
CA VAL A 270 -20.25 8.96 -10.58
C VAL A 270 -21.75 8.75 -10.42
N HIS A 271 -22.17 8.45 -9.20
CA HIS A 271 -23.56 8.32 -8.78
C HIS A 271 -23.91 9.49 -7.86
N TYR A 272 -24.87 10.29 -8.28
CA TYR A 272 -25.39 11.41 -7.51
C TYR A 272 -26.75 11.05 -6.92
N PHE A 273 -26.87 11.17 -5.60
CA PHE A 273 -28.10 10.92 -4.86
C PHE A 273 -28.52 12.20 -4.14
N VAL A 274 -29.82 12.51 -4.21
CA VAL A 274 -30.44 13.58 -3.42
C VAL A 274 -31.55 12.96 -2.59
N ARG A 275 -31.45 13.01 -1.26
CA ARG A 275 -32.44 12.41 -0.34
C ARG A 275 -32.76 13.34 0.82
N ASP A 276 -34.04 13.39 1.16
CA ASP A 276 -34.53 14.07 2.35
C ASP A 276 -34.25 13.19 3.59
N MET A 277 -33.54 13.75 4.57
CA MET A 277 -33.16 13.03 5.80
C MET A 277 -34.37 12.65 6.66
N GLY A 278 -35.52 13.33 6.51
CA GLY A 278 -36.76 12.97 7.21
C GLY A 278 -37.52 11.79 6.60
N LYS A 279 -37.13 11.31 5.41
CA LYS A 279 -37.85 10.27 4.64
C LYS A 279 -36.96 9.07 4.28
N LEU A 280 -36.12 8.67 5.21
CA LEU A 280 -35.22 7.53 5.05
C LEU A 280 -35.97 6.19 5.19
N SER A 281 -35.53 5.18 4.45
CA SER A 281 -36.10 3.84 4.47
C SER A 281 -35.04 2.78 4.19
N VAL A 282 -35.13 1.68 4.93
CA VAL A 282 -34.22 0.52 4.82
C VAL A 282 -34.73 -0.53 3.81
N LYS A 283 -36.01 -0.47 3.42
CA LYS A 283 -36.68 -1.57 2.69
C LYS A 283 -36.03 -1.89 1.34
N LYS A 284 -35.53 -0.88 0.62
CA LYS A 284 -34.85 -1.03 -0.66
C LYS A 284 -33.71 -0.03 -0.77
N PRO A 285 -32.53 -0.43 -1.29
CA PRO A 285 -31.46 0.50 -1.58
C PRO A 285 -31.91 1.58 -2.56
N TYR A 286 -31.58 2.84 -2.27
CA TYR A 286 -31.83 3.96 -3.15
C TYR A 286 -30.95 3.87 -4.40
N ARG A 287 -31.53 4.17 -5.56
CA ARG A 287 -30.80 4.30 -6.82
C ARG A 287 -30.38 5.75 -7.02
N ALA A 288 -29.30 5.94 -7.77
CA ALA A 288 -28.80 7.26 -8.13
C ALA A 288 -29.89 8.08 -8.83
N SER A 289 -29.99 9.36 -8.46
CA SER A 289 -30.82 10.33 -9.15
C SER A 289 -30.22 10.65 -10.51
N HIS A 290 -28.91 10.88 -10.56
CA HIS A 290 -28.15 11.11 -11.79
C HIS A 290 -26.86 10.29 -11.79
N THR A 291 -26.43 9.83 -12.96
CA THR A 291 -25.12 9.23 -13.16
C THR A 291 -24.30 10.05 -14.15
N PHE A 292 -22.99 10.13 -13.94
CA PHE A 292 -22.05 10.78 -14.86
C PHE A 292 -20.95 9.81 -15.25
N GLU A 293 -20.75 9.65 -16.56
CA GLU A 293 -19.70 8.83 -17.17
C GLU A 293 -18.92 9.70 -18.16
N ILE A 294 -17.61 9.48 -18.24
CA ILE A 294 -16.74 10.21 -19.17
C ILE A 294 -16.14 9.22 -20.17
N ALA A 295 -16.46 9.43 -21.44
CA ALA A 295 -15.94 8.66 -22.55
C ALA A 295 -14.79 9.41 -23.23
N ALA A 296 -13.74 8.69 -23.61
CA ALA A 296 -12.69 9.23 -24.47
C ALA A 296 -13.22 9.37 -25.91
N ASP A 297 -12.95 10.50 -26.55
CA ASP A 297 -13.21 10.66 -27.98
C ASP A 297 -12.25 9.80 -28.79
N THR A 298 -12.75 8.66 -29.27
CA THR A 298 -11.98 7.72 -30.09
C THR A 298 -12.12 7.98 -31.59
N VAL A 299 -13.00 8.90 -32.01
CA VAL A 299 -13.22 9.29 -33.42
C VAL A 299 -11.94 9.90 -34.00
N SER A 300 -11.22 10.69 -33.20
CA SER A 300 -9.92 11.27 -33.57
C SER A 300 -8.79 10.22 -33.71
N SER A 301 -8.90 9.06 -33.03
CA SER A 301 -7.83 8.05 -32.95
C SER A 301 -8.01 6.82 -33.87
N LYS A 302 -9.11 6.75 -34.63
CA LYS A 302 -9.50 5.61 -35.50
C LYS A 302 -9.68 4.27 -34.78
N LYS A 303 -9.83 4.25 -33.44
CA LYS A 303 -10.17 3.03 -32.69
C LYS A 303 -11.68 2.78 -32.74
N GLN A 304 -12.09 1.52 -32.95
CA GLN A 304 -13.50 1.09 -32.94
C GLN A 304 -14.10 0.98 -31.53
N ALA A 305 -13.27 0.80 -30.49
CA ALA A 305 -13.73 0.70 -29.11
C ALA A 305 -13.82 2.10 -28.46
N VAL A 306 -14.87 2.35 -27.67
CA VAL A 306 -14.98 3.54 -26.81
C VAL A 306 -14.15 3.29 -25.56
N ASP A 307 -13.01 3.98 -25.43
CA ASP A 307 -12.22 3.96 -24.19
C ASP A 307 -12.91 4.85 -23.14
N ARG A 308 -12.95 4.42 -21.87
CA ARG A 308 -13.53 5.22 -20.76
C ARG A 308 -12.43 5.98 -20.02
N LEU A 309 -12.72 7.22 -19.64
CA LEU A 309 -11.86 8.00 -18.75
C LEU A 309 -12.45 7.91 -17.33
N PRO A 310 -11.77 7.23 -16.39
CA PRO A 310 -12.34 7.03 -15.07
C PRO A 310 -12.39 8.36 -14.31
N VAL A 311 -13.55 8.63 -13.69
CA VAL A 311 -13.64 9.68 -12.67
C VAL A 311 -12.99 9.14 -11.40
N LEU A 312 -12.15 9.95 -10.76
CA LEU A 312 -11.43 9.58 -9.54
C LEU A 312 -12.04 10.28 -8.31
N ILE A 313 -12.51 11.50 -8.46
CA ILE A 313 -13.06 12.30 -7.36
C ILE A 313 -14.20 13.16 -7.89
N ALA A 314 -15.25 13.36 -7.09
CA ALA A 314 -16.37 14.21 -7.49
C ALA A 314 -17.06 14.83 -6.28
N THR A 315 -17.50 16.09 -6.39
CA THR A 315 -18.23 16.77 -5.31
C THR A 315 -19.25 17.74 -5.88
N VAL A 316 -20.31 18.01 -5.11
CA VAL A 316 -21.37 18.92 -5.53
C VAL A 316 -21.08 20.33 -5.01
N GLN A 317 -21.19 21.30 -5.90
CA GLN A 317 -21.06 22.73 -5.62
C GLN A 317 -22.38 23.44 -5.92
N TYR A 318 -22.70 24.44 -5.10
CA TYR A 318 -23.89 25.26 -5.26
C TYR A 318 -23.43 26.64 -5.69
N ALA A 319 -23.62 26.95 -6.97
CA ALA A 319 -23.56 28.32 -7.44
C ALA A 319 -24.94 28.96 -7.26
N ALA A 320 -24.99 30.29 -7.14
CA ALA A 320 -26.20 31.07 -6.79
C ALA A 320 -27.43 30.88 -7.73
N GLN A 321 -27.33 30.06 -8.78
CA GLN A 321 -28.38 29.87 -9.78
C GLN A 321 -28.60 28.39 -10.22
N GLN A 322 -27.62 27.47 -10.05
CA GLN A 322 -27.75 26.06 -10.44
C GLN A 322 -26.84 25.13 -9.61
N GLU A 323 -27.29 23.90 -9.38
CA GLU A 323 -26.45 22.82 -8.81
C GLU A 323 -25.45 22.33 -9.86
N GLN A 324 -24.17 22.33 -9.52
CA GLN A 324 -23.11 21.84 -10.38
C GLN A 324 -22.33 20.73 -9.70
N ILE A 325 -21.95 19.71 -10.46
CA ILE A 325 -21.02 18.68 -10.01
C ILE A 325 -19.64 18.99 -10.54
N LEU A 326 -18.66 19.04 -9.64
CA LEU A 326 -17.24 19.13 -9.97
C LEU A 326 -16.70 17.71 -10.11
N LEU A 327 -16.19 17.38 -11.30
CA LEU A 327 -15.62 16.08 -11.64
C LEU A 327 -14.11 16.19 -11.77
N GLY A 328 -13.37 15.33 -11.08
CA GLY A 328 -11.93 15.12 -11.25
C GLY A 328 -11.68 13.76 -11.92
N TYR A 329 -11.28 13.76 -13.20
CA TYR A 329 -11.19 12.56 -14.03
C TYR A 329 -9.87 12.46 -14.78
N GLY A 330 -9.54 11.25 -15.25
CA GLY A 330 -8.33 10.96 -16.02
C GLY A 330 -7.46 9.91 -15.35
N SER A 331 -6.17 10.19 -15.20
CA SER A 331 -5.19 9.28 -14.57
C SER A 331 -4.38 9.99 -13.49
N GLU A 332 -3.65 9.25 -12.65
CA GLU A 332 -2.74 9.85 -11.65
C GLU A 332 -1.67 10.77 -12.27
N LEU A 333 -1.38 10.63 -13.57
CA LEU A 333 -0.40 11.45 -14.30
C LEU A 333 -1.04 12.66 -14.99
N ASP A 334 -2.33 12.62 -15.23
CA ASP A 334 -3.08 13.62 -15.99
C ASP A 334 -4.51 13.65 -15.47
N MET A 335 -4.71 14.49 -14.45
CA MET A 335 -6.00 14.68 -13.79
C MET A 335 -6.57 16.01 -14.24
N ARG A 336 -7.83 15.99 -14.67
CA ARG A 336 -8.57 17.17 -15.14
C ARG A 336 -9.78 17.41 -14.27
N PHE A 337 -10.14 18.68 -14.14
CA PHE A 337 -11.29 19.12 -13.38
C PHE A 337 -12.28 19.86 -14.27
N GLU A 338 -13.56 19.56 -14.08
CA GLU A 338 -14.62 20.17 -14.86
C GLU A 338 -15.89 20.33 -14.03
N HIS A 339 -16.55 21.48 -14.17
CA HIS A 339 -17.87 21.72 -13.62
C HIS A 339 -18.93 21.32 -14.65
N VAL A 340 -19.87 20.49 -14.23
CA VAL A 340 -20.96 19.99 -15.05
C VAL A 340 -22.27 20.36 -14.37
N ALA A 341 -23.19 20.98 -15.12
CA ALA A 341 -24.51 21.30 -14.59
C ALA A 341 -25.33 20.02 -14.39
N ILE A 342 -26.09 19.95 -13.30
CA ILE A 342 -27.00 18.84 -13.05
C ILE A 342 -28.34 19.20 -13.68
N GLU A 343 -28.66 18.56 -14.80
CA GLU A 343 -29.94 18.71 -15.48
C GLU A 343 -30.97 17.73 -14.88
N GLU A 344 -32.09 18.25 -14.39
CA GLU A 344 -33.13 17.45 -13.70
C GLU A 344 -33.73 16.35 -14.61
N ASP A 345 -33.82 16.60 -15.92
CA ASP A 345 -34.42 15.67 -16.88
C ASP A 345 -33.47 14.54 -17.33
N VAL A 346 -32.16 14.69 -17.11
CA VAL A 346 -31.15 13.76 -17.63
C VAL A 346 -30.62 12.86 -16.53
N LYS A 347 -31.16 11.63 -16.49
CA LYS A 347 -30.73 10.62 -15.51
C LYS A 347 -29.31 10.10 -15.72
N MET A 348 -28.87 9.97 -16.97
CA MET A 348 -27.53 9.46 -17.30
C MET A 348 -26.81 10.44 -18.22
N ASN A 349 -25.71 11.00 -17.74
CA ASN A 349 -24.90 11.98 -18.45
C ASN A 349 -23.61 11.32 -18.94
N VAL A 350 -23.41 11.25 -20.25
CA VAL A 350 -22.19 10.73 -20.86
C VAL A 350 -21.44 11.88 -21.52
N LEU A 351 -20.30 12.24 -20.97
CA LEU A 351 -19.48 13.36 -21.44
C LEU A 351 -18.33 12.81 -22.30
N VAL A 352 -18.25 13.25 -23.56
CA VAL A 352 -17.18 12.83 -24.47
C VAL A 352 -16.03 13.86 -24.40
N ARG A 353 -14.82 13.42 -24.10
CA ARG A 353 -13.63 14.29 -23.95
C ARG A 353 -12.45 13.71 -24.71
N GLU A 354 -11.63 14.56 -25.29
CA GLU A 354 -10.42 14.10 -25.99
C GLU A 354 -9.42 13.45 -25.01
N PRO A 355 -8.91 12.24 -25.32
CA PRO A 355 -7.89 11.62 -24.50
C PRO A 355 -6.60 12.43 -24.58
N THR A 356 -5.97 12.64 -23.43
CA THR A 356 -4.73 13.40 -23.37
C THR A 356 -3.63 12.65 -24.11
N LYS A 357 -2.97 13.33 -25.05
CA LYS A 357 -1.73 12.83 -25.63
C LYS A 357 -0.71 12.78 -24.50
N LEU A 358 -0.42 11.59 -23.99
CA LEU A 358 0.77 11.37 -23.15
C LEU A 358 1.95 11.93 -23.93
N LEU A 359 2.48 13.08 -23.49
CA LEU A 359 3.65 13.66 -24.10
C LEU A 359 4.80 12.68 -23.91
N ALA A 360 5.07 11.88 -24.94
CA ALA A 360 6.33 11.19 -25.08
C ALA A 360 7.43 12.27 -25.13
N GLY A 361 8.06 12.53 -23.98
CA GLY A 361 9.28 13.33 -23.91
C GLY A 361 9.17 14.76 -23.34
N VAL A 362 8.40 15.01 -22.28
CA VAL A 362 8.68 16.19 -21.44
C VAL A 362 9.91 15.89 -20.58
N LYS A 363 11.01 16.60 -20.85
CA LYS A 363 12.20 16.62 -19.98
C LYS A 363 11.76 17.05 -18.57
N GLU A 364 12.18 16.34 -17.54
CA GLU A 364 11.91 16.55 -16.10
C GLU A 364 12.25 17.97 -15.53
N GLY A 365 12.56 18.96 -16.36
CA GLY A 365 13.05 20.27 -15.95
C GLY A 365 12.00 21.37 -15.70
N ASP A 366 10.73 21.19 -16.09
CA ASP A 366 9.73 22.29 -16.03
C ASP A 366 8.63 22.12 -14.97
N LEU A 367 8.67 21.06 -14.16
CA LEU A 367 7.89 21.03 -12.93
C LEU A 367 8.61 21.93 -11.92
N LYS A 368 7.91 22.95 -11.40
CA LYS A 368 8.41 23.80 -10.31
C LYS A 368 8.51 23.00 -9.01
N THR A 369 9.41 22.03 -8.94
CA THR A 369 10.01 21.55 -7.70
C THR A 369 10.74 22.73 -7.10
N LYS A 370 10.09 23.43 -6.16
CA LYS A 370 10.81 24.33 -5.26
C LYS A 370 11.67 23.46 -4.35
N THR A 371 12.86 23.11 -4.81
CA THR A 371 13.94 22.72 -3.93
C THR A 371 14.21 23.90 -2.98
N PRO A 372 14.30 23.70 -1.66
CA PRO A 372 14.58 24.79 -0.74
C PRO A 372 15.88 25.49 -1.15
N THR A 373 15.81 26.79 -1.38
CA THR A 373 16.97 27.65 -1.62
C THR A 373 17.80 27.68 -0.35
N VAL A 374 18.86 26.89 -0.31
CA VAL A 374 19.91 27.00 0.70
C VAL A 374 20.77 28.21 0.32
N ASP A 375 20.97 29.11 1.27
CA ASP A 375 21.74 30.34 1.11
C ASP A 375 23.15 29.99 0.61
N ALA A 376 23.52 30.45 -0.60
CA ALA A 376 24.78 30.09 -1.26
C ALA A 376 26.04 30.60 -0.53
N ALA A 377 25.86 31.35 0.56
CA ALA A 377 26.95 31.80 1.41
C ALA A 377 27.46 30.71 2.39
N ASN A 378 26.69 29.63 2.64
CA ASN A 378 27.05 28.60 3.61
C ASN A 378 26.94 27.15 3.07
N VAL A 379 27.08 26.95 1.76
CA VAL A 379 27.10 25.60 1.15
C VAL A 379 28.39 25.41 0.34
N GLU A 380 29.30 24.60 0.86
CA GLU A 380 30.39 24.03 0.07
C GLU A 380 29.82 22.98 -0.88
N TYR A 381 29.71 23.33 -2.16
CA TYR A 381 29.44 22.38 -3.22
C TYR A 381 30.73 21.61 -3.55
N MET A 382 30.84 20.36 -3.07
CA MET A 382 31.89 19.46 -3.56
C MET A 382 31.44 18.83 -4.90
N ASN A 383 31.67 19.55 -6.00
CA ASN A 383 31.72 18.94 -7.33
C ASN A 383 33.17 18.66 -7.73
N ALA A 384 33.42 17.39 -8.08
CA ALA A 384 34.68 16.84 -8.50
C ALA A 384 35.02 17.23 -9.96
N ALA A 385 35.41 18.48 -10.20
CA ALA A 385 36.09 18.89 -11.44
C ALA A 385 36.70 20.28 -11.26
N ASN A 386 37.84 20.34 -10.57
CA ASN A 386 38.91 21.36 -10.62
C ASN A 386 39.60 21.42 -9.25
N ALA A 387 40.23 20.31 -8.86
CA ALA A 387 41.23 20.37 -7.80
C ALA A 387 42.47 21.08 -8.37
N THR A 388 42.65 22.33 -7.95
CA THR A 388 43.91 23.05 -8.10
C THR A 388 45.03 22.21 -7.48
N ARG A 389 46.09 22.02 -8.28
CA ARG A 389 47.32 21.32 -7.93
C ARG A 389 47.86 21.81 -6.59
N LYS A 390 47.74 20.99 -5.55
CA LYS A 390 48.68 20.99 -4.43
C LYS A 390 49.51 19.71 -4.56
N PHE A 391 50.81 19.91 -4.74
CA PHE A 391 51.81 18.84 -4.82
C PHE A 391 51.68 17.93 -3.59
N ALA A 392 51.22 16.70 -3.82
CA ALA A 392 51.41 15.62 -2.87
C ALA A 392 52.89 15.23 -2.92
N LYS A 393 53.51 15.20 -1.75
CA LYS A 393 54.89 14.78 -1.55
C LYS A 393 55.05 13.35 -2.07
N GLU A 394 55.90 13.16 -3.08
CA GLU A 394 56.28 11.82 -3.56
C GLU A 394 56.86 11.01 -2.39
N VAL A 395 56.17 9.93 -2.03
CA VAL A 395 56.76 8.86 -1.25
C VAL A 395 57.32 7.89 -2.28
N GLU A 396 58.63 7.97 -2.52
CA GLU A 396 59.34 7.05 -3.41
C GLU A 396 59.17 5.61 -2.91
N THR A 397 58.55 4.78 -3.74
CA THR A 397 58.52 3.33 -3.52
C THR A 397 59.90 2.76 -3.88
N PRO A 398 60.50 1.93 -3.02
CA PRO A 398 61.83 1.32 -3.26
C PRO A 398 61.87 0.58 -4.59
N MET A 399 63.03 0.64 -5.27
CA MET A 399 63.30 0.05 -6.60
C MET A 399 62.90 -1.42 -6.72
N GLU A 400 62.93 -2.16 -5.60
CA GLU A 400 62.54 -3.57 -5.50
C GLU A 400 61.08 -3.81 -5.92
N VAL A 401 60.16 -2.91 -5.54
CA VAL A 401 58.72 -3.01 -5.87
C VAL A 401 58.45 -2.69 -7.34
N ARG A 402 59.34 -1.93 -7.99
CA ARG A 402 59.23 -1.61 -9.43
C ARG A 402 59.70 -2.75 -10.32
N LEU A 403 60.63 -3.59 -9.84
CA LEU A 403 61.21 -4.70 -10.61
C LEU A 403 60.34 -5.96 -10.59
N GLU A 404 59.56 -6.19 -9.54
CA GLU A 404 58.60 -7.32 -9.49
C GLU A 404 57.41 -7.16 -10.46
N ASN A 405 57.06 -5.93 -10.86
CA ASN A 405 55.94 -5.66 -11.77
C ASN A 405 56.23 -5.95 -13.26
N LEU A 406 57.46 -6.37 -13.60
CA LEU A 406 57.86 -6.62 -14.98
C LEU A 406 57.78 -8.09 -15.40
N SER A 407 57.42 -9.01 -14.49
CA SER A 407 57.27 -10.43 -14.81
C SER A 407 55.80 -10.89 -14.77
N THR A 408 55.21 -11.20 -15.93
CA THR A 408 54.10 -12.16 -16.02
C THR A 408 54.69 -13.53 -16.38
N PRO A 409 54.29 -14.68 -15.78
CA PRO A 409 52.89 -15.11 -15.71
C PRO A 409 52.45 -16.04 -14.52
N LYS A 410 51.14 -16.33 -14.49
CA LYS A 410 50.37 -17.39 -13.78
C LYS A 410 49.86 -17.14 -12.36
N THR A 411 48.68 -17.74 -12.14
CA THR A 411 47.68 -17.58 -11.09
C THR A 411 48.24 -17.86 -9.69
N SER A 412 48.49 -16.80 -8.93
CA SER A 412 48.72 -16.84 -7.50
C SER A 412 47.95 -15.69 -6.85
N SER A 413 47.42 -15.90 -5.64
CA SER A 413 46.77 -14.83 -4.86
C SER A 413 47.69 -13.64 -4.61
N LYS A 414 49.02 -13.84 -4.67
CA LYS A 414 50.01 -12.75 -4.63
C LYS A 414 49.94 -11.87 -5.89
N ASN A 415 49.81 -12.43 -7.09
CA ASN A 415 49.72 -11.63 -8.32
C ASN A 415 48.44 -10.79 -8.41
N MET A 416 47.33 -11.26 -7.83
CA MET A 416 46.04 -10.56 -7.92
C MET A 416 46.00 -9.25 -7.12
N ILE A 417 46.62 -9.22 -5.94
CA ILE A 417 46.66 -7.98 -5.14
C ILE A 417 47.53 -6.91 -5.80
N HIS A 418 48.65 -7.28 -6.42
CA HIS A 418 49.51 -6.32 -7.12
C HIS A 418 48.78 -5.72 -8.33
N LEU A 419 48.07 -6.54 -9.12
CA LEU A 419 47.25 -6.05 -10.23
C LEU A 419 46.10 -5.15 -9.76
N LEU A 420 45.48 -5.44 -8.61
CA LEU A 420 44.43 -4.61 -8.03
C LEU A 420 44.97 -3.26 -7.56
N ILE A 421 46.08 -3.25 -6.81
CA ILE A 421 46.72 -2.02 -6.34
C ILE A 421 47.18 -1.17 -7.52
N GLN A 422 47.80 -1.79 -8.53
CA GLN A 422 48.21 -1.11 -9.75
C GLN A 422 47.02 -0.53 -10.50
N GLY A 423 45.95 -1.31 -10.66
CA GLY A 423 44.71 -0.86 -11.31
C GLY A 423 44.04 0.31 -10.58
N LEU A 424 43.98 0.26 -9.25
CA LEU A 424 43.40 1.33 -8.43
C LEU A 424 44.27 2.60 -8.42
N HIS A 425 45.60 2.45 -8.39
CA HIS A 425 46.52 3.59 -8.39
C HIS A 425 46.61 4.28 -9.76
N SER A 426 46.63 3.51 -10.85
CA SER A 426 46.70 4.03 -12.22
C SER A 426 45.33 4.35 -12.85
N LYS A 427 44.23 3.96 -12.19
CA LYS A 427 42.85 4.01 -12.72
C LYS A 427 42.71 3.31 -14.08
N ASP A 428 43.45 2.24 -14.29
CA ASP A 428 43.41 1.47 -15.53
C ASP A 428 42.18 0.55 -15.58
N ALA A 429 41.21 0.92 -16.42
CA ALA A 429 39.97 0.19 -16.59
C ALA A 429 40.18 -1.24 -17.14
N SER A 430 41.26 -1.49 -17.89
CA SER A 430 41.52 -2.81 -18.49
C SER A 430 42.01 -3.81 -17.44
N LEU A 431 42.94 -3.39 -16.59
CA LEU A 431 43.44 -4.17 -15.46
C LEU A 431 42.35 -4.42 -14.42
N LEU A 432 41.58 -3.39 -14.07
CA LEU A 432 40.44 -3.54 -13.15
C LEU A 432 39.39 -4.51 -13.72
N LYS A 433 39.11 -4.47 -15.02
CA LYS A 433 38.19 -5.42 -15.65
C LYS A 433 38.69 -6.85 -15.56
N TYR A 434 39.99 -7.08 -15.71
CA TYR A 434 40.60 -8.40 -15.52
C TYR A 434 40.49 -8.89 -14.07
N VAL A 435 40.85 -8.04 -13.10
CA VAL A 435 40.76 -8.38 -11.67
C VAL A 435 39.32 -8.71 -11.26
N PHE A 436 38.36 -7.87 -11.63
CA PHE A 436 36.95 -8.07 -11.30
C PHE A 436 36.25 -9.15 -12.13
N SER A 437 36.93 -9.77 -13.09
CA SER A 437 36.39 -10.95 -13.80
C SER A 437 36.45 -12.23 -12.96
N VAL A 438 37.23 -12.20 -11.87
CA VAL A 438 37.34 -13.32 -10.92
C VAL A 438 36.12 -13.33 -10.00
N ASP A 439 35.37 -14.44 -10.06
CA ASP A 439 34.17 -14.70 -9.25
C ASP A 439 34.44 -15.71 -8.11
N ASP A 440 35.70 -16.13 -7.92
CA ASP A 440 36.10 -17.06 -6.86
C ASP A 440 36.16 -16.37 -5.49
N SER A 441 35.22 -16.74 -4.61
CA SER A 441 35.05 -16.18 -3.27
C SER A 441 36.30 -16.28 -2.41
N GLU A 442 37.03 -17.41 -2.47
CA GLU A 442 38.20 -17.63 -1.62
C GLU A 442 39.37 -16.77 -2.09
N MET A 443 39.59 -16.69 -3.41
CA MET A 443 40.61 -15.86 -4.00
C MET A 443 40.36 -14.36 -3.75
N VAL A 444 39.10 -13.91 -3.83
CA VAL A 444 38.71 -12.53 -3.50
C VAL A 444 38.99 -12.22 -2.03
N GLN A 445 38.62 -13.11 -1.12
CA GLN A 445 38.86 -12.94 0.32
C GLN A 445 40.36 -12.85 0.64
N GLN A 446 41.18 -13.76 0.08
CA GLN A 446 42.64 -13.75 0.28
C GLN A 446 43.30 -12.47 -0.29
N THR A 447 42.77 -11.95 -1.40
CA THR A 447 43.25 -10.71 -2.04
C THR A 447 42.91 -9.49 -1.18
N LEU A 448 41.68 -9.39 -0.69
CA LEU A 448 41.21 -8.26 0.11
C LEU A 448 41.80 -8.26 1.53
N ALA A 449 42.10 -9.42 2.11
CA ALA A 449 42.76 -9.53 3.42
C ALA A 449 44.16 -8.89 3.44
N ARG A 450 44.83 -8.85 2.29
CA ARG A 450 46.17 -8.25 2.14
C ARG A 450 46.14 -6.80 1.66
N LEU A 451 44.95 -6.24 1.38
CA LEU A 451 44.80 -4.89 0.82
C LEU A 451 45.15 -3.82 1.86
N PRO A 452 46.06 -2.86 1.53
CA PRO A 452 46.35 -1.75 2.43
C PRO A 452 45.14 -0.81 2.62
N PRO A 453 44.94 -0.21 3.82
CA PRO A 453 43.78 0.63 4.14
C PRO A 453 43.55 1.80 3.17
N GLN A 454 44.63 2.38 2.65
CA GLN A 454 44.57 3.52 1.72
C GLN A 454 43.85 3.22 0.40
N TYR A 455 43.72 1.94 0.02
CA TYR A 455 43.07 1.51 -1.22
C TYR A 455 41.62 1.05 -1.04
N VAL A 456 41.11 0.99 0.20
CA VAL A 456 39.73 0.55 0.50
C VAL A 456 38.69 1.52 -0.07
N SER A 457 38.89 2.84 0.10
CA SER A 457 37.96 3.86 -0.42
C SER A 457 37.97 3.96 -1.96
N PRO A 458 39.14 3.98 -2.65
CA PRO A 458 39.19 3.90 -4.11
C PRO A 458 38.52 2.65 -4.67
N LEU A 459 38.72 1.49 -4.02
CA LEU A 459 38.09 0.24 -4.42
C LEU A 459 36.56 0.30 -4.29
N LEU A 460 36.06 0.85 -3.18
CA LEU A 460 34.62 1.01 -2.95
C LEU A 460 33.98 1.87 -4.05
N ASN A 461 34.61 2.96 -4.48
CA ASN A 461 34.10 3.81 -5.57
C ASN A 461 34.00 3.07 -6.91
N GLU A 462 35.01 2.26 -7.26
CA GLU A 462 34.97 1.44 -8.49
C GLU A 462 33.91 0.33 -8.42
N LEU A 463 33.71 -0.27 -7.24
CA LEU A 463 32.63 -1.24 -7.01
C LEU A 463 31.25 -0.59 -7.11
N SER A 464 31.07 0.60 -6.53
CA SER A 464 29.85 1.41 -6.65
C SER A 464 29.51 1.70 -8.11
N HIS A 465 30.49 2.10 -8.91
CA HIS A 465 30.31 2.34 -10.34
C HIS A 465 29.94 1.05 -11.11
N LYS A 466 30.58 -0.09 -10.78
CA LYS A 466 30.24 -1.38 -11.40
C LYS A 466 28.85 -1.90 -11.05
N MET A 467 28.35 -1.60 -9.86
CA MET A 467 26.98 -1.97 -9.45
C MET A 467 25.90 -1.27 -10.30
N GLN A 468 26.21 -0.13 -10.93
CA GLN A 468 25.31 0.57 -11.85
C GLN A 468 25.31 -0.03 -13.27
N MET A 469 26.25 -0.93 -13.59
CA MET A 469 26.37 -1.54 -14.92
C MET A 469 25.42 -2.76 -15.11
N LYS A 470 25.54 -3.42 -16.27
CA LYS A 470 24.72 -4.60 -16.64
C LYS A 470 24.95 -5.81 -15.71
N THR A 471 23.94 -6.69 -15.64
CA THR A 471 23.77 -7.82 -14.68
C THR A 471 25.03 -8.57 -14.24
N MET A 472 25.90 -9.01 -15.16
CA MET A 472 27.10 -9.78 -14.79
C MET A 472 28.14 -8.98 -13.97
N HIS A 473 28.23 -7.67 -14.21
CA HIS A 473 29.13 -6.77 -13.47
C HIS A 473 28.62 -6.52 -12.05
N VAL A 474 27.30 -6.58 -11.86
CA VAL A 474 26.68 -6.42 -10.54
C VAL A 474 26.93 -7.65 -9.68
N LYS A 475 26.82 -8.86 -10.25
CA LYS A 475 27.10 -10.11 -9.53
C LYS A 475 28.52 -10.11 -8.96
N THR A 476 29.50 -9.79 -9.81
CA THR A 476 30.92 -9.71 -9.41
C THR A 476 31.14 -8.57 -8.42
N ALA A 477 30.61 -7.37 -8.67
CA ALA A 477 30.76 -6.25 -7.74
C ALA A 477 30.18 -6.53 -6.35
N VAL A 478 29.02 -7.20 -6.26
CA VAL A 478 28.41 -7.60 -4.98
C VAL A 478 29.26 -8.65 -4.25
N CYS A 479 29.83 -9.61 -4.98
CA CYS A 479 30.76 -10.59 -4.40
C CYS A 479 31.97 -9.90 -3.75
N TRP A 480 32.61 -8.98 -4.47
CA TRP A 480 33.76 -8.20 -3.97
C TRP A 480 33.37 -7.27 -2.81
N LEU A 481 32.23 -6.58 -2.92
CA LEU A 481 31.74 -5.65 -1.89
C LEU A 481 31.43 -6.39 -0.58
N LYS A 482 30.81 -7.56 -0.64
CA LYS A 482 30.51 -8.39 0.54
C LYS A 482 31.78 -8.72 1.33
N HIS A 483 32.83 -9.17 0.65
CA HIS A 483 34.11 -9.51 1.30
C HIS A 483 34.86 -8.26 1.77
N LEU A 484 34.79 -7.15 1.04
CA LEU A 484 35.39 -5.87 1.43
C LEU A 484 34.82 -5.37 2.75
N ILE A 485 33.48 -5.36 2.88
CA ILE A 485 32.79 -4.97 4.11
C ILE A 485 33.15 -5.92 5.26
N HIS A 486 33.17 -7.24 5.00
CA HIS A 486 33.44 -8.23 6.04
C HIS A 486 34.85 -8.10 6.63
N ILE A 487 35.86 -7.88 5.80
CA ILE A 487 37.27 -7.80 6.23
C ILE A 487 37.61 -6.42 6.81
N HIS A 488 37.19 -5.35 6.14
CA HIS A 488 37.59 -3.98 6.48
C HIS A 488 36.50 -3.21 7.26
N ALA A 489 35.57 -3.91 7.91
CA ALA A 489 34.48 -3.31 8.70
C ALA A 489 34.98 -2.29 9.72
N SER A 490 36.03 -2.64 10.49
CA SER A 490 36.59 -1.77 11.52
C SER A 490 37.18 -0.48 10.96
N GLN A 491 37.83 -0.55 9.80
CA GLN A 491 38.42 0.61 9.11
C GLN A 491 37.34 1.49 8.50
N LEU A 492 36.29 0.90 7.93
CA LEU A 492 35.15 1.65 7.38
C LEU A 492 34.38 2.39 8.48
N MET A 493 34.20 1.75 9.64
CA MET A 493 33.56 2.37 10.80
C MET A 493 34.38 3.54 11.38
N ALA A 494 35.72 3.47 11.26
CA ALA A 494 36.61 4.54 11.72
C ALA A 494 36.53 5.83 10.87
N LEU A 495 35.97 5.78 9.65
CA LEU A 495 35.83 6.95 8.76
C LEU A 495 34.74 7.94 9.20
N GLY A 496 33.93 7.59 10.22
CA GLY A 496 32.83 8.40 10.72
C GLY A 496 31.52 8.22 9.93
N SER A 497 30.39 8.53 10.57
CA SER A 497 29.05 8.27 10.03
C SER A 497 28.73 9.04 8.73
N SER A 498 29.23 10.27 8.59
CA SER A 498 29.00 11.11 7.41
C SER A 498 29.71 10.57 6.16
N ASN A 499 30.98 10.20 6.28
CA ASN A 499 31.77 9.66 5.17
C ASN A 499 31.32 8.24 4.80
N LEU A 500 30.90 7.45 5.79
CA LEU A 500 30.35 6.12 5.54
C LEU A 500 29.08 6.21 4.68
N LEU A 501 28.16 7.11 5.04
CA LEU A 501 26.93 7.32 4.28
C LEU A 501 27.24 7.83 2.86
N ALA A 502 28.15 8.79 2.71
CA ALA A 502 28.54 9.30 1.40
C ALA A 502 29.10 8.19 0.50
N ASN A 503 29.99 7.36 1.02
CA ASN A 503 30.65 6.29 0.27
C ASN A 503 29.69 5.14 -0.11
N PHE A 504 28.73 4.81 0.75
CA PHE A 504 27.77 3.73 0.50
C PHE A 504 26.46 4.18 -0.14
N SER A 505 26.17 5.48 -0.20
CA SER A 505 24.91 6.05 -0.73
C SER A 505 24.52 5.48 -2.10
N THR A 506 25.51 5.39 -3.00
CA THR A 506 25.31 4.90 -4.36
C THR A 506 25.03 3.40 -4.40
N CYS A 507 25.77 2.60 -3.61
CA CYS A 507 25.51 1.17 -3.48
C CYS A 507 24.15 0.89 -2.87
N LEU A 508 23.78 1.65 -1.84
CA LEU A 508 22.53 1.46 -1.10
C LEU A 508 21.33 1.73 -2.01
N GLY A 509 21.34 2.84 -2.76
CA GLY A 509 20.27 3.16 -3.71
C GLY A 509 20.09 2.08 -4.78
N VAL A 510 21.18 1.47 -5.29
CA VAL A 510 21.08 0.35 -6.25
C VAL A 510 20.51 -0.91 -5.59
N ILE A 511 20.86 -1.20 -4.35
CA ILE A 511 20.34 -2.35 -3.60
C ILE A 511 18.86 -2.15 -3.31
N GLU A 512 18.46 -0.98 -2.82
CA GLU A 512 17.07 -0.65 -2.47
C GLU A 512 16.17 -0.73 -3.71
N TYR A 513 16.60 -0.14 -4.84
CA TYR A 513 15.89 -0.25 -6.11
C TYR A 513 15.64 -1.71 -6.52
N ARG A 514 16.62 -2.59 -6.31
CA ARG A 514 16.49 -4.03 -6.64
C ARG A 514 15.58 -4.77 -5.66
N VAL A 515 15.64 -4.44 -4.38
CA VAL A 515 14.80 -5.05 -3.34
C VAL A 515 13.34 -4.66 -3.53
N GLU A 516 13.06 -3.40 -3.89
CA GLU A 516 11.70 -2.91 -4.16
C GLU A 516 11.02 -3.72 -5.29
N HIS A 517 11.77 -4.01 -6.35
CA HIS A 517 11.26 -4.76 -7.51
C HIS A 517 11.29 -6.29 -7.36
N LEU A 518 11.88 -6.83 -6.29
CA LEU A 518 11.96 -8.28 -6.04
C LEU A 518 10.58 -8.92 -5.95
N ASN A 519 9.62 -8.26 -5.28
CA ASN A 519 8.26 -8.78 -5.10
C ASN A 519 7.51 -8.93 -6.43
N SER A 520 7.65 -7.94 -7.32
CA SER A 520 7.05 -7.99 -8.66
C SER A 520 7.67 -9.07 -9.52
N LEU A 521 9.00 -9.24 -9.44
CA LEU A 521 9.72 -10.28 -10.16
C LEU A 521 9.35 -11.69 -9.66
N SER A 522 9.17 -11.87 -8.35
CA SER A 522 8.73 -13.14 -7.76
C SER A 522 7.31 -13.51 -8.20
N LYS A 523 6.39 -12.54 -8.28
CA LYS A 523 5.04 -12.76 -8.84
C LYS A 523 5.10 -13.15 -10.31
N LEU A 524 5.95 -12.49 -11.09
CA LEU A 524 6.16 -12.83 -12.50
C LEU A 524 6.75 -14.22 -12.66
N ARG A 525 7.77 -14.58 -11.86
CA ARG A 525 8.38 -15.91 -11.84
C ARG A 525 7.35 -16.99 -11.50
N GLY A 526 6.46 -16.74 -10.53
CA GLY A 526 5.37 -17.65 -10.19
C GLY A 526 4.40 -17.85 -11.36
N ARG A 527 3.96 -16.75 -11.99
CA ARG A 527 3.04 -16.80 -13.16
C ARG A 527 3.68 -17.50 -14.37
N LEU A 528 4.93 -17.18 -14.68
CA LEU A 528 5.69 -17.84 -15.75
C LEU A 528 5.88 -19.32 -15.45
N GLY A 529 6.17 -19.68 -14.19
CA GLY A 529 6.27 -21.08 -13.77
C GLY A 529 4.97 -21.84 -14.01
N LEU A 530 3.82 -21.26 -13.65
CA LEU A 530 2.51 -21.85 -13.91
C LEU A 530 2.23 -22.00 -15.41
N LEU A 531 2.59 -21.01 -16.23
CA LEU A 531 2.41 -21.09 -17.68
C LEU A 531 3.33 -22.13 -18.32
N ILE A 532 4.58 -22.24 -17.87
CA ILE A 532 5.50 -23.27 -18.35
C ILE A 532 4.98 -24.66 -17.97
N ASP A 533 4.52 -24.85 -16.73
CA ASP A 533 3.94 -26.14 -16.29
C ASP A 533 2.67 -26.48 -17.08
N GLN A 534 1.81 -25.50 -17.38
CA GLN A 534 0.64 -25.71 -18.25
C GLN A 534 1.04 -26.09 -19.68
N ILE A 535 2.06 -25.46 -20.26
CA ILE A 535 2.56 -25.77 -21.60
C ILE A 535 3.17 -27.18 -21.62
N ASP A 536 3.95 -27.56 -20.61
CA ASP A 536 4.54 -28.88 -20.52
C ASP A 536 3.48 -29.97 -20.28
N ARG A 537 2.47 -29.71 -19.45
CA ARG A 537 1.29 -30.60 -19.32
C ARG A 537 0.52 -30.74 -20.63
N SER A 538 0.32 -29.65 -21.36
CA SER A 538 -0.36 -29.67 -22.66
C SER A 538 0.44 -30.45 -23.72
N LYS A 539 1.77 -30.28 -23.76
CA LYS A 539 2.65 -31.09 -24.62
C LYS A 539 2.62 -32.57 -24.24
N ASN A 540 2.66 -32.89 -22.95
CA ASN A 540 2.58 -34.27 -22.48
C ASN A 540 1.20 -34.90 -22.74
N GLN A 541 0.11 -34.13 -22.65
CA GLN A 541 -1.23 -34.60 -23.03
C GLN A 541 -1.35 -34.79 -24.55
N ALA A 542 -0.78 -33.89 -25.36
CA ALA A 542 -0.75 -34.04 -26.82
C ALA A 542 0.08 -35.26 -27.25
N ALA A 543 1.23 -35.52 -26.61
CA ALA A 543 2.03 -36.71 -26.86
C ALA A 543 1.30 -38.01 -26.49
N ASN A 544 0.46 -38.00 -25.45
CA ASN A 544 -0.34 -39.16 -25.05
C ASN A 544 -1.61 -39.37 -25.91
N LEU A 545 -2.05 -38.36 -26.68
CA LEU A 545 -3.19 -38.49 -27.60
C LEU A 545 -2.80 -39.23 -28.88
N ASP A 546 -1.56 -39.05 -29.36
CA ASP A 546 -1.04 -39.78 -30.52
C ASP A 546 -0.87 -41.29 -30.23
N ASP A 547 -0.56 -41.68 -28.99
CA ASP A 547 -0.49 -43.09 -28.57
C ASP A 547 -1.88 -43.74 -28.39
N ARG A 548 -2.91 -42.96 -28.04
CA ARG A 548 -4.30 -43.46 -27.90
C ARG A 548 -5.05 -43.54 -29.23
N ALA A 549 -4.68 -42.75 -30.23
CA ALA A 549 -5.31 -42.77 -31.56
C ALA A 549 -5.02 -44.07 -32.35
N ASN A 550 -4.04 -44.86 -31.93
CA ASN A 550 -3.59 -46.05 -32.66
C ASN A 550 -4.18 -47.38 -32.18
N VAL A 551 -5.06 -47.40 -31.17
CA VAL A 551 -5.47 -48.68 -30.53
C VAL A 551 -6.89 -49.15 -30.80
N ASN A 552 -7.90 -48.33 -31.15
CA ASN A 552 -9.26 -48.87 -31.31
C ASN A 552 -10.02 -48.31 -32.53
N VAL A 553 -9.85 -48.99 -33.67
CA VAL A 553 -10.83 -49.00 -34.76
C VAL A 553 -11.75 -50.20 -34.51
N LEU A 554 -12.95 -49.95 -33.97
CA LEU A 554 -14.05 -50.93 -33.95
C LEU A 554 -15.24 -50.33 -34.71
N VAL A 555 -15.44 -50.83 -35.91
CA VAL A 555 -16.58 -50.56 -36.78
C VAL A 555 -17.75 -51.40 -36.27
N TYR A 556 -18.86 -50.77 -35.87
CA TYR A 556 -20.13 -51.46 -35.63
C TYR A 556 -21.12 -51.12 -36.75
N GLN A 557 -21.70 -52.17 -37.31
CA GLN A 557 -22.65 -52.17 -38.42
C GLN A 557 -24.07 -52.32 -37.83
N GLU A 558 -25.02 -51.50 -38.31
CA GLU A 558 -26.40 -51.39 -37.82
C GLU A 558 -27.28 -52.62 -38.11
N GLY A 559 -28.31 -52.78 -37.28
CA GLY A 559 -29.54 -53.58 -37.50
C GLY A 559 -30.02 -54.13 -36.16
N ASP A 560 -31.29 -54.13 -35.77
CA ASP A 560 -32.59 -53.67 -36.27
C ASP A 560 -33.54 -53.85 -35.05
N ASP A 561 -34.80 -53.43 -35.18
CA ASP A 561 -35.97 -53.80 -34.36
C ASP A 561 -36.39 -52.89 -33.17
N SER A 562 -37.19 -51.89 -33.56
CA SER A 562 -38.61 -51.67 -33.21
C SER A 562 -39.06 -51.38 -31.75
N ASP A 563 -39.47 -50.12 -31.56
CA ASP A 563 -40.71 -49.62 -30.95
C ASP A 563 -41.34 -50.35 -29.74
N VAL A 564 -41.36 -49.65 -28.60
CA VAL A 564 -42.61 -49.46 -27.82
C VAL A 564 -42.57 -48.21 -26.95
N ASP A 565 -43.67 -47.47 -27.06
CA ASP A 565 -44.08 -46.24 -26.37
C ASP A 565 -44.63 -46.52 -24.95
N SER A 566 -44.83 -45.45 -24.19
CA SER A 566 -45.73 -45.27 -23.03
C SER A 566 -45.21 -45.49 -21.59
N MET A 567 -45.06 -44.34 -20.91
CA MET A 567 -45.70 -43.92 -19.66
C MET A 567 -45.63 -44.75 -18.33
N LEU A 568 -45.22 -44.01 -17.28
CA LEU A 568 -45.56 -44.12 -15.83
C LEU A 568 -44.91 -45.32 -15.08
N GLU A 569 -44.38 -45.25 -13.84
CA GLU A 569 -44.47 -44.31 -12.71
C GLU A 569 -43.44 -44.74 -11.61
N LYS A 570 -43.03 -43.80 -10.73
CA LYS A 570 -42.50 -43.95 -9.34
C LYS A 570 -41.06 -44.47 -9.13
N ASP A 571 -40.30 -44.07 -8.12
CA ASP A 571 -40.26 -42.98 -7.12
C ASP A 571 -38.84 -43.09 -6.51
N ASP A 572 -38.24 -41.97 -6.07
CA ASP A 572 -37.51 -41.80 -4.79
C ASP A 572 -36.32 -40.80 -4.83
N ALA A 573 -36.61 -39.65 -4.20
CA ALA A 573 -35.82 -38.87 -3.24
C ALA A 573 -34.33 -38.55 -3.47
N ASP A 574 -34.11 -37.28 -3.84
CA ASP A 574 -33.21 -36.27 -3.24
C ASP A 574 -32.10 -36.70 -2.24
N LEU A 575 -30.83 -36.45 -2.59
CA LEU A 575 -30.04 -35.30 -2.09
C LEU A 575 -28.58 -35.34 -2.63
N PRO A 576 -27.91 -34.16 -2.73
CA PRO A 576 -26.55 -34.01 -3.25
C PRO A 576 -25.49 -33.78 -2.15
N GLY A 577 -24.22 -34.05 -2.48
CA GLY A 577 -23.05 -33.37 -1.90
C GLY A 577 -22.08 -34.23 -1.08
N SER A 578 -20.81 -34.23 -1.48
CA SER A 578 -19.58 -34.23 -0.65
C SER A 578 -18.39 -34.19 -1.62
N SER A 579 -17.54 -33.18 -1.67
CA SER A 579 -16.51 -32.79 -0.69
C SER A 579 -15.66 -33.99 -0.25
N ASN A 580 -14.40 -34.05 -0.68
CA ASN A 580 -13.37 -34.84 -0.03
C ASN A 580 -12.21 -33.93 0.36
N GLU A 581 -12.02 -33.81 1.67
CA GLU A 581 -10.76 -33.49 2.32
C GLU A 581 -9.87 -34.74 2.39
N GLU A 582 -8.56 -34.53 2.38
CA GLU A 582 -7.52 -35.44 2.89
C GLU A 582 -6.45 -34.52 3.52
N MET A 583 -5.74 -34.81 4.59
CA MET A 583 -5.82 -35.79 5.68
C MET A 583 -4.80 -35.24 6.72
N TYR A 584 -5.09 -35.32 8.02
CA TYR A 584 -4.12 -35.05 9.09
C TYR A 584 -3.33 -36.32 9.40
N ASP A 585 -2.09 -36.16 9.89
CA ASP A 585 -1.41 -37.18 10.67
C ASP A 585 -0.86 -36.60 11.99
N ASP A 586 -1.02 -37.44 13.00
CA ASP A 586 -0.25 -37.64 14.23
C ASP A 586 -0.34 -36.75 15.50
N GLU A 587 -0.65 -37.51 16.56
CA GLU A 587 -0.08 -37.57 17.91
C GLU A 587 -0.79 -36.92 19.13
N ASP A 588 -0.92 -37.81 20.12
CA ASP A 588 -0.96 -37.65 21.59
C ASP A 588 -2.26 -37.39 22.36
N ASP A 589 -2.71 -38.47 23.01
CA ASP A 589 -2.94 -38.63 24.45
C ASP A 589 -3.57 -37.48 25.25
N ASN A 590 -4.78 -37.72 25.78
CA ASN A 590 -4.97 -38.06 27.20
C ASN A 590 -6.46 -38.22 27.55
N GLU A 591 -6.73 -39.30 28.27
CA GLU A 591 -7.97 -39.59 28.99
C GLU A 591 -8.32 -38.48 29.99
N TYR A 592 -9.62 -38.23 30.21
CA TYR A 592 -10.26 -38.43 31.52
C TYR A 592 -11.79 -38.41 31.38
N GLU A 593 -12.37 -39.38 32.08
CA GLU A 593 -13.78 -39.73 32.24
C GLU A 593 -14.63 -38.57 32.82
N ASP A 594 -15.94 -38.56 32.54
CA ASP A 594 -16.95 -39.06 33.51
C ASP A 594 -18.39 -38.74 33.08
N ALA A 595 -19.27 -39.71 33.37
CA ALA A 595 -20.72 -39.71 33.59
C ALA A 595 -21.64 -38.82 32.72
N GLY A 596 -22.74 -39.31 32.14
CA GLY A 596 -23.61 -40.41 32.58
C GLY A 596 -25.06 -40.06 32.24
N TYR A 597 -25.95 -41.05 32.39
CA TYR A 597 -27.40 -41.08 32.11
C TYR A 597 -27.78 -41.45 30.66
N ALA A 598 -27.88 -42.74 30.32
CA ALA A 598 -28.82 -43.78 30.79
C ALA A 598 -30.30 -43.46 30.49
N ASN A 599 -30.90 -44.18 29.52
CA ASN A 599 -31.83 -45.28 29.82
C ASN A 599 -32.51 -45.83 28.56
N GLY A 600 -32.76 -47.15 28.56
CA GLY A 600 -33.83 -47.75 27.75
C GLY A 600 -33.51 -49.07 27.04
N THR A 601 -32.82 -50.01 27.66
CA THR A 601 -33.33 -51.34 28.08
C THR A 601 -33.88 -52.33 27.03
N VAL A 602 -33.16 -53.47 26.96
CA VAL A 602 -33.66 -54.87 27.09
C VAL A 602 -34.29 -55.49 25.81
N SER A 603 -33.87 -56.65 25.25
CA SER A 603 -33.42 -57.91 25.87
C SER A 603 -32.86 -58.94 24.85
N LYS A 604 -32.01 -59.83 25.40
CA LYS A 604 -31.88 -61.30 25.15
C LYS A 604 -30.99 -61.82 24.01
N ALA A 605 -29.79 -62.26 24.43
CA ALA A 605 -29.48 -63.67 24.81
C ALA A 605 -28.49 -64.47 23.93
N LYS A 606 -27.57 -65.11 24.68
CA LYS A 606 -26.83 -66.38 24.46
C LYS A 606 -25.51 -66.37 23.66
N GLN A 607 -24.41 -66.26 24.43
CA GLN A 607 -23.44 -67.35 24.73
C GLN A 607 -23.11 -68.36 23.61
N GLN A 608 -21.83 -68.37 23.17
CA GLN A 608 -20.82 -69.44 23.37
C GLN A 608 -19.80 -69.52 22.22
N ARG A 609 -18.50 -69.43 22.58
CA ARG A 609 -17.36 -70.31 22.20
C ARG A 609 -16.05 -69.57 22.53
N ASN A 610 -15.34 -69.86 23.61
CA ASN A 610 -14.44 -70.99 23.92
C ASN A 610 -13.27 -71.23 22.95
N GLY A 611 -12.06 -71.21 23.54
CA GLY A 611 -10.77 -71.69 23.02
C GLY A 611 -9.65 -70.76 23.52
N ASN A 612 -9.13 -70.84 24.75
CA ASN A 612 -8.38 -71.90 25.44
C ASN A 612 -7.01 -72.24 24.83
N ALA A 613 -5.95 -71.89 25.59
CA ALA A 613 -4.58 -72.44 25.67
C ALA A 613 -3.59 -71.26 25.82
N GLY A 614 -2.72 -71.14 26.81
CA GLY A 614 -2.32 -72.01 27.92
C GLY A 614 -0.87 -71.66 28.30
N LYS A 615 -0.54 -71.87 29.58
CA LYS A 615 0.80 -71.98 30.20
C LYS A 615 1.53 -70.68 30.54
N ASP A 616 1.69 -70.42 31.84
CA ASP A 616 2.84 -70.79 32.72
C ASP A 616 3.92 -69.70 32.56
N SER A 617 4.48 -69.04 33.57
CA SER A 617 4.81 -69.44 34.95
C SER A 617 5.40 -68.20 35.64
N ASP A 618 5.20 -68.11 36.97
CA ASP A 618 6.18 -67.69 38.01
C ASP A 618 6.78 -66.26 37.91
N GLU A 619 7.01 -65.49 38.96
CA GLU A 619 7.04 -65.67 40.41
C GLU A 619 7.17 -64.26 41.02
N GLU A 620 6.65 -64.07 42.24
CA GLU A 620 7.24 -63.30 43.36
C GLU A 620 7.76 -61.86 43.15
N SER A 621 7.61 -60.88 44.04
CA SER A 621 7.12 -60.74 45.41
C SER A 621 7.22 -59.23 45.73
N MET A 622 6.24 -58.63 46.38
CA MET A 622 6.24 -58.21 47.80
C MET A 622 6.52 -56.71 48.06
N ASP A 623 5.66 -56.22 48.96
CA ASP A 623 5.79 -55.14 49.95
C ASP A 623 5.78 -53.70 49.44
N VAL A 624 4.77 -52.85 49.68
CA VAL A 624 3.86 -52.62 50.84
C VAL A 624 4.57 -52.20 52.14
N SER A 625 4.49 -50.90 52.43
CA SER A 625 4.40 -50.20 53.74
C SER A 625 4.94 -48.79 53.54
N ASP A 626 4.36 -47.69 54.03
CA ASP A 626 3.19 -47.41 54.87
C ASP A 626 2.66 -46.03 54.48
#